data_AF-A0A973PT94-F1
#
_entry.id   AF-A0A973PT94-F1
#
_cell.length_a   1.000
_cell.length_b   1.000
_cell.length_c   1.000
_cell.angle_alpha   90.00
_cell.angle_beta   90.00
_cell.angle_gamma   90.00
#
_symmetry.space_group_name_H-M   'P 1'
#
loop_
_entity.id
_entity.type
_entity.pdbx_description
1 polymer ?
#
loop_
_entity_poly.entity_id
_entity_poly.type
_entity_poly.pdbx_seq_one_letter_code
_entity_poly.pdbx_strand_id
1 'polypeptide(L)'
;MPVPESALTPPEGAPHHPPRIPRPDPVPRLAEPACALPAPGGTEVFWADVRRRGTPLVGPDPLGGDDHLAVTFLWRGAPGTRTVRVLPNKLGDPRDPDGNLMAHVPGTDVWHWTLRLRQDWRGTYDLTVDDGEGPSRRADPFNSRAVPHRWDGKPVPYAELPAAPRATDWQPRPGVARGSVTEHRVAHRRVWLYEPPAPAPELPVLVLLDGEHWQPRLGLGHLLDNLIADGRVPPLAAVLPEAVDEPTRWAELSCRPEYVAFLADELLPWVAGRLPLTDDPARTVVAGQSLGGLTAAYAAVAAPHRFGNALVQSGSFWWPVGPDSEWLTKVIAAAPRLPVRFRLSFGEQEWVALPAARRLRDTLMEAGYHDSSYREFNGGHDYLCWRTELADGLVELLGR
;
A
#
# COMPACT_ATOMS: atom_id res chain seq x y z
N MET A 1 -32.76 -6.40 -0.07
CA MET A 1 -33.20 -5.23 -0.85
C MET A 1 -31.96 -4.44 -1.22
N PRO A 2 -31.83 -3.93 -2.46
CA PRO A 2 -30.69 -3.11 -2.86
C PRO A 2 -30.63 -1.81 -2.03
N VAL A 3 -29.44 -1.24 -1.89
CA VAL A 3 -29.28 0.10 -1.28
C VAL A 3 -29.96 1.12 -2.20
N PRO A 4 -30.80 2.03 -1.67
CA PRO A 4 -31.43 3.05 -2.51
C PRO A 4 -30.40 3.87 -3.28
N GLU A 5 -30.64 4.14 -4.56
CA GLU A 5 -29.71 4.88 -5.43
C GLU A 5 -29.37 6.27 -4.86
N SER A 6 -30.34 6.95 -4.25
CA SER A 6 -30.13 8.23 -3.57
C SER A 6 -29.16 8.17 -2.39
N ALA A 7 -29.02 6.99 -1.74
CA ALA A 7 -28.06 6.78 -0.67
C ALA A 7 -26.67 6.41 -1.20
N LEU A 8 -26.53 6.08 -2.49
CA LEU A 8 -25.27 5.77 -3.15
C LEU A 8 -24.66 7.00 -3.87
N THR A 9 -25.31 8.16 -3.80
CA THR A 9 -24.77 9.42 -4.32
C THR A 9 -23.70 9.97 -3.37
N PRO A 10 -22.43 10.05 -3.79
CA PRO A 10 -21.35 10.56 -2.95
C PRO A 10 -21.49 12.07 -2.69
N PRO A 11 -20.97 12.58 -1.55
CA PRO A 11 -20.84 14.01 -1.30
C PRO A 11 -20.01 14.72 -2.39
N GLU A 12 -20.48 15.89 -2.83
CA GLU A 12 -19.81 16.72 -3.83
C GLU A 12 -18.97 17.84 -3.21
N GLY A 13 -17.97 18.33 -3.93
CA GLY A 13 -17.16 19.48 -3.52
C GLY A 13 -16.20 19.20 -2.33
N ALA A 14 -16.06 17.94 -1.93
CA ALA A 14 -15.14 17.56 -0.87
C ALA A 14 -13.67 17.83 -1.25
N PRO A 15 -12.82 18.27 -0.31
CA PRO A 15 -11.40 18.46 -0.58
C PRO A 15 -10.70 17.17 -1.01
N HIS A 16 -9.86 17.26 -2.05
CA HIS A 16 -9.03 16.16 -2.55
C HIS A 16 -7.74 16.00 -1.74
N HIS A 17 -7.88 15.81 -0.43
CA HIS A 17 -6.75 15.50 0.45
C HIS A 17 -7.20 14.77 1.73
N PRO A 18 -6.33 13.96 2.35
CA PRO A 18 -6.61 13.38 3.66
C PRO A 18 -6.67 14.46 4.76
N PRO A 19 -7.30 14.16 5.92
CA PRO A 19 -7.25 15.00 7.10
C PRO A 19 -5.79 15.30 7.47
N ARG A 20 -5.50 16.57 7.75
CA ARG A 20 -4.15 17.01 8.12
C ARG A 20 -4.05 17.06 9.64
N ILE A 21 -3.98 15.90 10.28
CA ILE A 21 -3.82 15.76 11.74
C ILE A 21 -2.38 15.35 12.09
N PRO A 22 -1.78 15.91 13.17
CA PRO A 22 -0.45 15.51 13.63
C PRO A 22 -0.47 14.05 14.12
N ARG A 23 0.70 13.42 14.15
CA ARG A 23 0.84 12.09 14.75
C ARG A 23 0.50 12.18 16.26
N PRO A 24 -0.34 11.27 16.79
CA PRO A 24 -0.77 11.34 18.19
C PRO A 24 0.35 10.99 19.18
N ASP A 25 1.21 10.01 18.81
CA ASP A 25 2.32 9.55 19.64
C ASP A 25 3.66 10.01 19.04
N PRO A 26 4.65 10.38 19.86
CA PRO A 26 5.99 10.68 19.38
C PRO A 26 6.59 9.52 18.57
N VAL A 27 7.44 9.85 17.62
CA VAL A 27 8.25 8.86 16.91
C VAL A 27 9.13 8.12 17.94
N PRO A 28 9.23 6.77 17.91
CA PRO A 28 9.99 6.00 18.91
C PRO A 28 11.50 6.14 18.68
N ARG A 29 12.02 7.35 18.89
CA ARG A 29 13.43 7.73 18.68
C ARG A 29 14.31 7.13 19.76
N LEU A 30 15.47 6.63 19.32
CA LEU A 30 16.57 6.29 20.21
C LEU A 30 17.65 7.37 20.13
N ALA A 31 18.22 7.72 21.28
CA ALA A 31 19.34 8.65 21.37
C ALA A 31 20.62 8.03 20.78
N GLU A 32 20.88 6.77 21.13
CA GLU A 32 22.05 6.04 20.65
C GLU A 32 21.75 5.28 19.36
N PRO A 33 22.66 5.30 18.37
CA PRO A 33 22.54 4.49 17.17
C PRO A 33 22.84 3.01 17.42
N ALA A 34 22.36 2.17 16.50
CA ALA A 34 22.58 0.74 16.46
C ALA A 34 24.03 0.33 16.11
N CYS A 35 24.93 1.32 15.96
CA CYS A 35 26.32 1.14 15.56
C CYS A 35 27.22 2.14 16.29
N ALA A 36 28.50 1.80 16.48
CA ALA A 36 29.49 2.77 16.94
C ALA A 36 29.71 3.86 15.88
N LEU A 37 29.57 5.12 16.28
CA LEU A 37 29.85 6.27 15.41
C LEU A 37 31.36 6.53 15.35
N PRO A 38 31.90 6.97 14.21
CA PRO A 38 33.33 7.23 14.07
C PRO A 38 33.75 8.52 14.79
N ALA A 39 34.96 8.53 15.34
CA ALA A 39 35.65 9.76 15.72
C ALA A 39 36.18 10.50 14.46
N PRO A 40 36.52 11.80 14.55
CA PRO A 40 37.20 12.51 13.47
C PRO A 40 38.44 11.74 12.99
N GLY A 41 38.49 11.40 11.69
CA GLY A 41 39.55 10.59 11.06
C GLY A 41 39.21 9.10 10.85
N GLY A 42 38.15 8.57 11.48
CA GLY A 42 37.68 7.19 11.31
C GLY A 42 36.59 6.99 10.26
N THR A 43 36.19 8.05 9.56
CA THR A 43 34.99 8.06 8.70
C THR A 43 35.10 7.15 7.49
N GLU A 44 36.27 7.02 6.86
CA GLU A 44 36.39 6.14 5.68
C GLU A 44 36.23 4.66 6.02
N VAL A 45 36.79 4.22 7.15
CA VAL A 45 36.61 2.84 7.63
C VAL A 45 35.14 2.59 7.97
N PHE A 46 34.48 3.55 8.63
CA PHE A 46 33.06 3.48 8.92
C PHE A 46 32.21 3.37 7.63
N TRP A 47 32.44 4.24 6.64
CA TRP A 47 31.68 4.18 5.38
C TRP A 47 32.00 2.95 4.54
N ALA A 48 33.21 2.39 4.62
CA ALA A 48 33.50 1.09 4.02
C ALA A 48 32.69 -0.04 4.66
N ASP A 49 32.47 0.00 5.98
CA ASP A 49 31.59 -0.93 6.69
C ASP A 49 30.12 -0.76 6.27
N VAL A 50 29.63 0.48 6.25
CA VAL A 50 28.25 0.80 5.82
C VAL A 50 28.00 0.34 4.38
N ARG A 51 28.93 0.58 3.45
CA ARG A 51 28.82 0.10 2.06
C ARG A 51 28.69 -1.42 1.97
N ARG A 52 29.38 -2.16 2.85
CA ARG A 52 29.34 -3.63 2.89
C ARG A 52 28.02 -4.16 3.46
N ARG A 53 27.47 -3.49 4.46
CA ARG A 53 26.24 -3.92 5.17
C ARG A 53 24.96 -3.39 4.54
N GLY A 54 25.03 -2.24 3.86
CA GLY A 54 23.91 -1.45 3.39
C GLY A 54 23.21 -0.67 4.50
N THR A 55 22.24 0.16 4.12
CA THR A 55 21.40 0.96 5.04
C THR A 55 19.91 0.56 4.96
N PRO A 56 19.13 0.89 6.01
CA PRO A 56 19.57 1.34 7.34
C PRO A 56 20.31 0.22 8.10
N LEU A 57 21.17 0.60 9.05
CA LEU A 57 21.82 -0.37 9.94
C LEU A 57 20.85 -0.83 11.02
N VAL A 58 20.88 -2.12 11.33
CA VAL A 58 20.02 -2.74 12.35
C VAL A 58 20.91 -3.36 13.43
N GLY A 59 20.49 -3.21 14.68
CA GLY A 59 21.16 -3.75 15.86
C GLY A 59 20.18 -4.07 16.99
N PRO A 60 20.67 -4.65 18.10
CA PRO A 60 19.82 -5.04 19.23
C PRO A 60 19.09 -3.82 19.83
N ASP A 61 17.94 -4.06 20.46
CA ASP A 61 17.24 -3.04 21.23
C ASP A 61 18.06 -2.64 22.47
N PRO A 62 18.48 -1.37 22.61
CA PRO A 62 19.21 -0.92 23.79
C PRO A 62 18.38 -0.98 25.08
N LEU A 63 17.04 -1.11 24.97
CA LEU A 63 16.14 -1.29 26.11
C LEU A 63 15.87 -2.76 26.46
N GLY A 64 16.50 -3.71 25.74
CA GLY A 64 16.45 -5.14 26.06
C GLY A 64 15.18 -5.89 25.63
N GLY A 65 14.37 -5.34 24.71
CA GLY A 65 13.22 -6.03 24.15
C GLY A 65 13.58 -7.00 23.02
N ASP A 66 13.25 -8.27 23.17
CA ASP A 66 13.53 -9.33 22.18
C ASP A 66 12.71 -9.17 20.88
N ASP A 67 11.59 -8.45 20.95
CA ASP A 67 10.69 -8.19 19.82
C ASP A 67 10.99 -6.85 19.12
N HIS A 68 12.00 -6.10 19.57
CA HIS A 68 12.40 -4.81 18.99
C HIS A 68 13.86 -4.80 18.53
N LEU A 69 14.17 -3.84 17.66
CA LEU A 69 15.51 -3.58 17.14
C LEU A 69 15.74 -2.07 17.08
N ALA A 70 17.01 -1.67 17.23
CA ALA A 70 17.45 -0.33 16.89
C ALA A 70 17.72 -0.26 15.38
N VAL A 71 17.12 0.73 14.71
CA VAL A 71 17.22 0.92 13.25
C VAL A 71 17.77 2.31 12.98
N THR A 72 19.01 2.36 12.48
CA THR A 72 19.77 3.60 12.24
C THR A 72 19.84 3.91 10.76
N PHE A 73 19.17 4.99 10.37
CA PHE A 73 19.32 5.62 9.06
C PHE A 73 20.59 6.46 9.07
N LEU A 74 21.30 6.47 7.94
CA LEU A 74 22.59 7.15 7.80
C LEU A 74 22.63 7.98 6.53
N TRP A 75 23.32 9.11 6.59
CA TRP A 75 23.65 9.91 5.41
C TRP A 75 25.10 10.39 5.49
N ARG A 76 25.79 10.36 4.34
CA ARG A 76 27.14 10.89 4.19
C ARG A 76 27.06 12.31 3.65
N GLY A 77 27.26 13.28 4.53
CA GLY A 77 27.20 14.70 4.20
C GLY A 77 28.34 15.15 3.29
N ALA A 78 28.06 16.12 2.44
CA ALA A 78 29.07 16.93 1.77
C ALA A 78 29.47 18.12 2.66
N PRO A 79 30.58 18.83 2.39
CA PRO A 79 30.98 20.02 3.14
C PRO A 79 29.90 21.11 3.25
N GLY A 80 28.97 21.17 2.29
CA GLY A 80 27.84 22.12 2.28
C GLY A 80 26.56 21.61 2.95
N THR A 81 26.50 20.35 3.40
CA THR A 81 25.29 19.78 4.01
C THR A 81 24.93 20.51 5.29
N ARG A 82 23.77 21.18 5.30
CA ARG A 82 23.22 21.95 6.42
C ARG A 82 22.22 21.15 7.23
N THR A 83 21.33 20.42 6.55
CA THR A 83 20.32 19.59 7.20
C THR A 83 20.09 18.32 6.42
N VAL A 84 19.79 17.26 7.16
CA VAL A 84 19.34 15.98 6.61
C VAL A 84 18.09 15.57 7.37
N ARG A 85 17.04 15.20 6.66
CA ARG A 85 15.81 14.66 7.24
C ARG A 85 15.54 13.28 6.68
N VAL A 86 14.99 12.41 7.53
CA VAL A 86 14.50 11.10 7.12
C VAL A 86 13.01 10.97 7.46
N LEU A 87 12.22 10.51 6.50
CA LEU A 87 10.79 10.26 6.65
C LEU A 87 10.50 8.79 6.29
N PRO A 88 10.57 7.86 7.25
CA PRO A 88 10.02 6.52 7.03
C PRO A 88 8.49 6.61 6.97
N ASN A 89 7.89 5.83 6.07
CA ASN A 89 6.48 5.89 5.72
C ASN A 89 5.60 5.78 6.98
N LYS A 90 4.81 6.84 7.23
CA LYS A 90 3.93 6.99 8.39
C LYS A 90 4.59 6.84 9.77
N LEU A 91 5.93 6.85 9.84
CA LEU A 91 6.64 7.01 11.10
C LEU A 91 7.10 8.46 11.28
N GLY A 92 7.72 9.06 10.27
CA GLY A 92 8.01 10.50 10.31
C GLY A 92 6.73 11.31 10.17
N ASP A 93 6.52 12.32 11.02
CA ASP A 93 5.42 13.27 10.83
C ASP A 93 5.88 14.40 9.90
N PRO A 94 5.37 14.51 8.66
CA PRO A 94 5.76 15.59 7.75
C PRO A 94 5.42 16.99 8.28
N ARG A 95 4.57 17.09 9.32
CA ARG A 95 4.22 18.35 9.99
C ARG A 95 5.16 18.71 11.14
N ASP A 96 5.98 17.77 11.59
CA ASP A 96 7.05 17.99 12.56
C ASP A 96 8.41 17.80 11.88
N PRO A 97 8.86 18.77 11.06
CA PRO A 97 10.11 18.65 10.33
C PRO A 97 11.34 18.52 11.24
N ASP A 98 11.27 19.03 12.47
CA ASP A 98 12.38 18.99 13.43
C ASP A 98 12.52 17.61 14.06
N GLY A 99 11.41 16.92 14.34
CA GLY A 99 11.41 15.51 14.77
C GLY A 99 12.07 14.55 13.77
N ASN A 100 12.14 14.95 12.50
CA ASN A 100 12.73 14.17 11.41
C ASN A 100 14.19 14.54 11.10
N LEU A 101 14.78 15.51 11.80
CA LEU A 101 16.18 15.91 11.59
C LEU A 101 17.14 14.82 12.08
N MET A 102 18.08 14.45 11.20
CA MET A 102 19.20 13.59 11.56
C MET A 102 20.22 14.38 12.38
N ALA A 103 20.83 13.72 13.36
CA ALA A 103 21.90 14.29 14.16
C ALA A 103 23.23 14.20 13.39
N HIS A 104 24.01 15.28 13.39
CA HIS A 104 25.36 15.30 12.83
C HIS A 104 26.37 14.86 13.88
N VAL A 105 27.31 13.99 13.50
CA VAL A 105 28.42 13.60 14.37
C VAL A 105 29.54 14.64 14.23
N PRO A 106 29.88 15.40 15.30
CA PRO A 106 30.82 16.51 15.21
C PRO A 106 32.18 16.12 14.63
N GLY A 107 32.70 16.94 13.71
CA GLY A 107 33.99 16.72 13.07
C GLY A 107 34.03 15.59 12.04
N THR A 108 32.86 15.10 11.58
CA THR A 108 32.75 14.04 10.57
C THR A 108 31.77 14.41 9.44
N ASP A 109 31.61 13.54 8.45
CA ASP A 109 30.57 13.63 7.43
C ASP A 109 29.34 12.73 7.75
N VAL A 110 29.21 12.24 8.98
CA VAL A 110 28.17 11.28 9.36
C VAL A 110 26.95 11.98 9.94
N TRP A 111 25.79 11.70 9.35
CA TRP A 111 24.49 12.05 9.88
C TRP A 111 23.72 10.77 10.22
N HIS A 112 23.05 10.73 11.37
CA HIS A 112 22.33 9.53 11.83
C HIS A 112 20.97 9.85 12.44
N TRP A 113 20.04 8.91 12.33
CA TRP A 113 18.73 8.97 12.96
C TRP A 113 18.23 7.58 13.27
N THR A 114 17.90 7.33 14.54
CA THR A 114 17.66 5.99 15.05
C THR A 114 16.26 5.83 15.62
N LEU A 115 15.61 4.73 15.27
CA LEU A 115 14.31 4.30 15.79
C LEU A 115 14.41 2.98 16.55
N ARG A 116 13.53 2.82 17.55
CA ARG A 116 13.19 1.53 18.15
C ARG A 116 11.96 0.98 17.44
N LEU A 117 12.10 -0.12 16.70
CA LEU A 117 11.02 -0.70 15.89
C LEU A 117 10.86 -2.18 16.21
N ARG A 118 9.63 -2.69 16.22
CA ARG A 118 9.34 -4.12 16.30
C ARG A 118 9.96 -4.86 15.11
N GLN A 119 10.48 -6.08 15.31
CA GLN A 119 11.26 -6.80 14.29
C GLN A 119 10.47 -7.20 13.04
N ASP A 120 9.15 -7.09 13.06
CA ASP A 120 8.25 -7.36 11.94
C ASP A 120 7.88 -6.12 11.11
N TRP A 121 8.49 -4.96 11.42
CA TRP A 121 8.26 -3.72 10.66
C TRP A 121 8.90 -3.73 9.28
N ARG A 122 8.23 -3.09 8.33
CA ARG A 122 8.82 -2.65 7.07
C ARG A 122 8.17 -1.37 6.55
N GLY A 123 8.92 -0.61 5.75
CA GLY A 123 8.43 0.61 5.13
C GLY A 123 9.44 1.23 4.18
N THR A 124 8.94 1.92 3.17
CA THR A 124 9.68 2.88 2.38
C THR A 124 10.09 4.08 3.23
N TYR A 125 11.11 4.80 2.81
CA TYR A 125 11.49 6.05 3.44
C TYR A 125 12.07 7.03 2.45
N ASP A 126 12.03 8.31 2.82
CA ASP A 126 12.62 9.40 2.06
C ASP A 126 13.73 10.09 2.83
N LEU A 127 14.76 10.50 2.10
CA LEU A 127 15.79 11.41 2.59
C LEU A 127 15.62 12.76 1.92
N THR A 128 15.61 13.82 2.70
CA THR A 128 15.64 15.20 2.21
C THR A 128 16.91 15.87 2.73
N VAL A 129 17.71 16.43 1.81
CA VAL A 129 19.02 17.00 2.11
C VAL A 129 19.07 18.44 1.62
N ASP A 130 19.52 19.34 2.48
CA ASP A 130 19.88 20.71 2.09
C ASP A 130 21.40 20.85 2.10
N ASP A 131 22.00 20.93 0.91
CA ASP A 131 23.45 21.13 0.71
C ASP A 131 23.81 22.60 0.49
N GLY A 132 22.89 23.52 0.76
CA GLY A 132 23.06 24.96 0.62
C GLY A 132 22.18 25.62 -0.43
N GLU A 133 21.54 24.81 -1.29
CA GLU A 133 20.63 25.21 -2.37
C GLU A 133 19.15 25.00 -2.01
N GLY A 134 18.87 24.60 -0.78
CA GLY A 134 17.54 24.25 -0.30
C GLY A 134 17.30 22.73 -0.24
N PRO A 135 16.27 22.32 0.50
CA PRO A 135 15.99 20.90 0.73
C PRO A 135 15.51 20.22 -0.56
N SER A 136 16.16 19.09 -0.91
CA SER A 136 15.76 18.25 -2.04
C SER A 136 15.75 16.77 -1.66
N ARG A 137 14.83 16.00 -2.26
CA ARG A 137 14.75 14.54 -2.04
C ARG A 137 15.98 13.87 -2.65
N ARG A 138 16.62 12.97 -1.89
CA ARG A 138 17.77 12.18 -2.31
C ARG A 138 17.47 10.69 -2.17
N ALA A 139 18.03 9.89 -3.07
CA ALA A 139 18.08 8.45 -2.89
C ALA A 139 19.13 8.10 -1.82
N ASP A 140 18.91 7.03 -1.07
CA ASP A 140 19.92 6.49 -0.16
C ASP A 140 20.98 5.71 -0.97
N PRO A 141 22.22 6.20 -1.07
CA PRO A 141 23.25 5.58 -1.91
C PRO A 141 23.76 4.24 -1.37
N PHE A 142 23.45 3.91 -0.11
CA PHE A 142 23.90 2.68 0.55
C PHE A 142 22.76 1.66 0.70
N ASN A 143 21.56 1.96 0.22
CA ASN A 143 20.45 1.01 0.19
C ASN A 143 20.17 0.52 -1.23
N SER A 144 20.49 -0.74 -1.51
CA SER A 144 20.18 -1.39 -2.79
C SER A 144 18.72 -1.83 -2.93
N ARG A 145 17.95 -1.76 -1.84
CA ARG A 145 16.54 -2.18 -1.80
C ARG A 145 15.64 -0.99 -2.08
N ALA A 146 14.90 -1.07 -3.18
CA ALA A 146 13.91 -0.06 -3.54
C ALA A 146 12.67 -0.69 -4.19
N VAL A 147 11.56 0.04 -4.13
CA VAL A 147 10.36 -0.19 -4.92
C VAL A 147 10.09 1.04 -5.80
N PRO A 148 9.50 0.89 -7.00
CA PRO A 148 9.20 2.03 -7.83
C PRO A 148 8.16 2.93 -7.15
N HIS A 149 8.32 4.24 -7.28
CA HIS A 149 7.28 5.20 -6.95
C HIS A 149 6.16 5.11 -7.99
N ARG A 150 4.91 5.37 -7.57
CA ARG A 150 3.72 5.20 -8.42
C ARG A 150 3.78 5.98 -9.72
N TRP A 151 3.99 7.28 -9.62
CA TRP A 151 3.75 8.19 -10.73
C TRP A 151 4.94 8.29 -11.69
N ASP A 152 6.14 8.47 -11.15
CA ASP A 152 7.35 8.67 -11.95
C ASP A 152 8.23 7.42 -12.05
N GLY A 153 7.90 6.33 -11.35
CA GLY A 153 8.66 5.08 -11.39
C GLY A 153 10.03 5.14 -10.71
N LYS A 154 10.41 6.28 -10.13
CA LYS A 154 11.72 6.42 -9.50
C LYS A 154 11.84 5.48 -8.30
N PRO A 155 13.02 4.89 -8.06
CA PRO A 155 13.20 4.00 -6.92
C PRO A 155 13.02 4.75 -5.59
N VAL A 156 12.20 4.20 -4.71
CA VAL A 156 12.03 4.63 -3.32
C VAL A 156 12.68 3.58 -2.43
N PRO A 157 13.69 3.95 -1.62
CA PRO A 157 14.36 2.98 -0.77
C PRO A 157 13.41 2.48 0.32
N TYR A 158 13.63 1.24 0.75
CA TYR A 158 12.87 0.67 1.86
C TYR A 158 13.73 -0.09 2.85
N ALA A 159 13.19 -0.24 4.04
CA ALA A 159 13.73 -1.06 5.10
C ALA A 159 12.72 -2.17 5.44
N GLU A 160 13.23 -3.37 5.63
CA GLU A 160 12.49 -4.57 6.02
C GLU A 160 13.31 -5.25 7.11
N LEU A 161 12.70 -5.42 8.29
CA LEU A 161 13.34 -6.02 9.46
C LEU A 161 13.25 -7.55 9.43
N PRO A 162 14.08 -8.27 10.21
CA PRO A 162 14.28 -9.71 10.03
C PRO A 162 13.03 -10.59 10.11
N ALA A 163 12.03 -10.19 10.91
CA ALA A 163 10.77 -10.93 11.09
C ALA A 163 9.63 -10.35 10.25
N ALA A 164 9.88 -9.33 9.41
CA ALA A 164 8.84 -8.75 8.57
C ALA A 164 8.36 -9.74 7.50
N PRO A 165 7.08 -9.68 7.10
CA PRO A 165 6.54 -10.57 6.08
C PRO A 165 7.33 -10.47 4.77
N ARG A 166 7.86 -11.60 4.29
CA ARG A 166 8.65 -11.63 3.05
C ARG A 166 7.73 -11.67 1.84
N ALA A 167 7.89 -10.73 0.92
CA ALA A 167 7.16 -10.68 -0.35
C ALA A 167 7.73 -11.65 -1.41
N THR A 168 8.00 -12.90 -1.05
CA THR A 168 8.67 -13.87 -1.95
C THR A 168 7.84 -14.22 -3.19
N ASP A 169 6.51 -14.18 -3.08
CA ASP A 169 5.60 -14.45 -4.19
C ASP A 169 5.73 -13.44 -5.34
N TRP A 170 6.34 -12.28 -5.11
CA TRP A 170 6.54 -11.25 -6.14
C TRP A 170 7.78 -11.50 -7.00
N GLN A 171 8.62 -12.48 -6.64
CA GLN A 171 9.84 -12.78 -7.37
C GLN A 171 9.58 -13.80 -8.48
N PRO A 172 10.20 -13.64 -9.66
CA PRO A 172 10.17 -14.67 -10.68
C PRO A 172 10.79 -15.97 -10.16
N ARG A 173 9.99 -17.04 -10.03
CA ARG A 173 10.47 -18.39 -9.72
C ARG A 173 10.81 -19.18 -11.00
N PRO A 174 12.01 -19.82 -11.08
CA PRO A 174 12.31 -20.76 -12.15
C PRO A 174 11.34 -21.95 -12.14
N GLY A 175 10.91 -22.40 -13.32
CA GLY A 175 10.02 -23.57 -13.46
C GLY A 175 8.53 -23.31 -13.20
N VAL A 176 8.15 -22.10 -12.77
CA VAL A 176 6.73 -21.70 -12.65
C VAL A 176 6.21 -21.27 -14.02
N ALA A 177 5.09 -21.87 -14.44
CA ALA A 177 4.41 -21.50 -15.69
C ALA A 177 3.94 -20.04 -15.63
N ARG A 178 4.09 -19.32 -16.74
CA ARG A 178 3.84 -17.88 -16.82
C ARG A 178 2.51 -17.59 -17.51
N GLY A 179 1.65 -16.83 -16.84
CA GLY A 179 0.53 -16.18 -17.48
C GLY A 179 0.98 -15.12 -18.48
N SER A 180 0.03 -14.64 -19.28
CA SER A 180 0.28 -13.55 -20.22
C SER A 180 -0.28 -12.25 -19.63
N VAL A 181 0.45 -11.14 -19.82
CA VAL A 181 -0.07 -9.80 -19.54
C VAL A 181 -0.11 -9.03 -20.83
N THR A 182 -1.28 -8.53 -21.19
CA THR A 182 -1.50 -7.72 -22.40
C THR A 182 -2.03 -6.34 -22.02
N GLU A 183 -1.55 -5.32 -22.72
CA GLU A 183 -2.01 -3.93 -22.53
C GLU A 183 -3.03 -3.57 -23.60
N HIS A 184 -4.14 -2.98 -23.18
CA HIS A 184 -5.27 -2.60 -24.03
C HIS A 184 -5.72 -1.18 -23.71
N ARG A 185 -6.59 -0.65 -24.56
CA ARG A 185 -7.29 0.61 -24.31
C ARG A 185 -8.79 0.36 -24.32
N VAL A 186 -9.45 0.70 -23.21
CA VAL A 186 -10.90 0.58 -23.04
C VAL A 186 -11.43 1.94 -22.68
N ALA A 187 -12.41 2.43 -23.44
CA ALA A 187 -12.81 3.84 -23.45
C ALA A 187 -11.57 4.76 -23.64
N HIS A 188 -11.23 5.55 -22.62
CA HIS A 188 -10.13 6.51 -22.65
C HIS A 188 -8.92 6.12 -21.78
N ARG A 189 -8.92 4.93 -21.15
CA ARG A 189 -7.87 4.50 -20.22
C ARG A 189 -7.12 3.26 -20.70
N ARG A 190 -5.87 3.11 -20.25
CA ARG A 190 -5.15 1.84 -20.41
C ARG A 190 -5.68 0.81 -19.43
N VAL A 191 -5.61 -0.45 -19.85
CA VAL A 191 -5.99 -1.60 -19.04
C VAL A 191 -4.96 -2.69 -19.27
N TRP A 192 -4.39 -3.24 -18.19
CA TRP A 192 -3.62 -4.48 -18.27
C TRP A 192 -4.52 -5.67 -17.97
N LEU A 193 -4.48 -6.67 -18.84
CA LEU A 193 -5.22 -7.92 -18.70
C LEU A 193 -4.23 -9.06 -18.48
N TYR A 194 -4.32 -9.71 -17.33
CA TYR A 194 -3.62 -10.94 -17.02
C TYR A 194 -4.48 -12.15 -17.37
N GLU A 195 -3.93 -13.05 -18.17
CA GLU A 195 -4.47 -14.37 -18.46
C GLU A 195 -3.59 -15.44 -17.79
N PRO A 196 -4.16 -16.40 -17.05
CA PRO A 196 -3.36 -17.40 -16.34
C PRO A 196 -2.71 -18.40 -17.32
N PRO A 197 -1.62 -19.07 -16.92
CA PRO A 197 -0.90 -20.02 -17.79
C PRO A 197 -1.71 -21.25 -18.21
N ALA A 198 -2.76 -21.58 -17.46
CA ALA A 198 -3.60 -22.75 -17.69
C ALA A 198 -5.02 -22.32 -18.08
N PRO A 199 -5.56 -22.81 -19.21
CA PRO A 199 -6.94 -22.53 -19.59
C PRO A 199 -7.89 -23.15 -18.56
N ALA A 200 -8.94 -22.41 -18.20
CA ALA A 200 -10.03 -22.88 -17.37
C ALA A 200 -11.36 -22.60 -18.08
N PRO A 201 -12.38 -23.45 -17.90
CA PRO A 201 -13.68 -23.24 -18.53
C PRO A 201 -14.39 -21.99 -18.02
N GLU A 202 -14.05 -21.55 -16.80
CA GLU A 202 -14.60 -20.35 -16.18
C GLU A 202 -13.61 -19.79 -15.13
N LEU A 203 -13.19 -18.54 -15.30
CA LEU A 203 -12.18 -17.86 -14.49
C LEU A 203 -12.81 -16.94 -13.43
N PRO A 204 -12.42 -17.06 -12.14
CA PRO A 204 -12.60 -15.98 -11.18
C PRO A 204 -11.96 -14.69 -11.69
N VAL A 205 -12.47 -13.56 -11.22
CA VAL A 205 -12.06 -12.23 -11.70
C VAL A 205 -11.46 -11.43 -10.56
N LEU A 206 -10.32 -10.80 -10.82
CA LEU A 206 -9.74 -9.74 -9.99
C LEU A 206 -9.78 -8.43 -10.78
N VAL A 207 -10.58 -7.45 -10.36
CA VAL A 207 -10.45 -6.06 -10.79
C VAL A 207 -9.54 -5.33 -9.79
N LEU A 208 -8.32 -4.99 -10.19
CA LEU A 208 -7.34 -4.33 -9.33
C LEU A 208 -7.11 -2.90 -9.78
N LEU A 209 -7.60 -1.96 -8.97
CA LEU A 209 -7.48 -0.52 -9.23
C LEU A 209 -6.01 -0.06 -9.10
N ASP A 210 -5.72 1.12 -9.65
CA ASP A 210 -4.35 1.65 -9.73
C ASP A 210 -3.43 0.75 -10.58
N GLY A 211 -3.97 0.29 -11.71
CA GLY A 211 -3.40 -0.75 -12.53
C GLY A 211 -1.97 -0.46 -12.98
N GLU A 212 -1.67 0.80 -13.29
CA GLU A 212 -0.38 1.24 -13.81
C GLU A 212 0.78 1.01 -12.84
N HIS A 213 0.46 0.89 -11.55
CA HIS A 213 1.46 0.61 -10.53
C HIS A 213 1.64 -0.89 -10.30
N TRP A 214 0.54 -1.63 -10.20
CA TRP A 214 0.59 -3.08 -10.05
C TRP A 214 1.21 -3.77 -11.26
N GLN A 215 0.95 -3.24 -12.45
CA GLN A 215 1.50 -3.71 -13.71
C GLN A 215 1.73 -2.50 -14.66
N PRO A 216 2.94 -2.32 -15.22
CA PRO A 216 4.09 -3.21 -15.16
C PRO A 216 5.03 -2.99 -13.97
N ARG A 217 4.83 -1.96 -13.14
CA ARG A 217 5.88 -1.50 -12.20
C ARG A 217 6.20 -2.50 -11.09
N LEU A 218 5.19 -3.07 -10.43
CA LEU A 218 5.39 -4.04 -9.35
C LEU A 218 5.42 -5.50 -9.81
N GLY A 219 4.98 -5.78 -11.05
CA GLY A 219 5.02 -7.11 -11.65
C GLY A 219 3.98 -8.07 -11.07
N LEU A 220 2.70 -7.66 -11.00
CA LEU A 220 1.59 -8.48 -10.49
C LEU A 220 1.56 -9.89 -11.12
N GLY A 221 1.90 -10.02 -12.40
CA GLY A 221 1.93 -11.32 -13.07
C GLY A 221 2.75 -12.38 -12.31
N HIS A 222 3.90 -12.00 -11.72
CA HIS A 222 4.71 -12.93 -10.93
C HIS A 222 4.00 -13.40 -9.66
N LEU A 223 3.28 -12.51 -8.98
CA LEU A 223 2.47 -12.86 -7.82
C LEU A 223 1.43 -13.91 -8.21
N LEU A 224 0.63 -13.62 -9.25
CA LEU A 224 -0.47 -14.49 -9.65
C LEU A 224 0.04 -15.85 -10.13
N ASP A 225 1.10 -15.87 -10.94
CA ASP A 225 1.73 -17.12 -11.40
C ASP A 225 2.15 -18.00 -10.22
N ASN A 226 2.81 -17.40 -9.21
CA ASN A 226 3.31 -18.14 -8.05
C ASN A 226 2.18 -18.63 -7.15
N LEU A 227 1.15 -17.81 -6.90
CA LEU A 227 -0.02 -18.24 -6.11
C LEU A 227 -0.79 -19.37 -6.81
N ILE A 228 -0.92 -19.31 -8.14
CA ILE A 228 -1.58 -20.34 -8.95
C ILE A 228 -0.75 -21.63 -8.93
N ALA A 229 0.57 -21.53 -9.14
CA ALA A 229 1.46 -22.68 -9.18
C ALA A 229 1.53 -23.42 -7.83
N ASP A 230 1.44 -22.68 -6.71
CA ASP A 230 1.41 -23.25 -5.37
C ASP A 230 -0.01 -23.74 -4.98
N GLY A 231 -1.02 -23.57 -5.84
CA GLY A 231 -2.41 -23.97 -5.59
C GLY A 231 -3.11 -23.14 -4.52
N ARG A 232 -2.55 -21.99 -4.12
CA ARG A 232 -3.10 -21.09 -3.10
C ARG A 232 -4.31 -20.31 -3.60
N VAL A 233 -4.40 -20.11 -4.92
CA VAL A 233 -5.59 -19.58 -5.63
C VAL A 233 -5.82 -20.42 -6.90
N PRO A 234 -7.06 -20.55 -7.40
CA PRO A 234 -7.33 -21.10 -8.72
C PRO A 234 -6.75 -20.18 -9.82
N PRO A 235 -6.54 -20.68 -11.06
CA PRO A 235 -6.35 -19.83 -12.23
C PRO A 235 -7.44 -18.76 -12.29
N LEU A 236 -7.05 -17.49 -12.44
CA LEU A 236 -7.95 -16.34 -12.46
C LEU A 236 -7.56 -15.33 -13.55
N ALA A 237 -8.51 -14.54 -14.01
CA ALA A 237 -8.24 -13.37 -14.86
C ALA A 237 -8.08 -12.13 -13.97
N ALA A 238 -7.05 -11.32 -14.21
CA ALA A 238 -6.91 -10.02 -13.53
C ALA A 238 -7.02 -8.86 -14.54
N VAL A 239 -7.82 -7.86 -14.19
CA VAL A 239 -8.14 -6.69 -15.00
C VAL A 239 -7.71 -5.45 -14.23
N LEU A 240 -6.78 -4.69 -14.79
CA LEU A 240 -6.11 -3.60 -14.09
C LEU A 240 -6.32 -2.28 -14.84
N PRO A 241 -7.39 -1.51 -14.56
CA PRO A 241 -7.57 -0.21 -15.17
C PRO A 241 -6.58 0.82 -14.61
N GLU A 242 -6.02 1.63 -15.50
CA GLU A 242 -5.19 2.78 -15.18
C GLU A 242 -6.00 3.89 -14.47
N ALA A 243 -5.38 4.52 -13.47
CA ALA A 243 -5.91 5.68 -12.74
C ALA A 243 -5.68 7.03 -13.47
N VAL A 244 -4.93 7.01 -14.57
CA VAL A 244 -4.61 8.10 -15.51
C VAL A 244 -3.63 9.12 -14.92
N ASP A 245 -4.09 9.89 -13.95
CA ASP A 245 -3.30 10.90 -13.24
C ASP A 245 -3.90 11.15 -11.85
N GLU A 246 -3.23 11.95 -11.03
CA GLU A 246 -3.70 12.22 -9.67
C GLU A 246 -5.08 12.93 -9.63
N PRO A 247 -5.36 13.98 -10.43
CA PRO A 247 -6.68 14.61 -10.48
C PRO A 247 -7.81 13.66 -10.88
N THR A 248 -7.63 12.90 -11.96
CA THR A 248 -8.59 11.89 -12.44
C THR A 248 -8.81 10.83 -11.37
N ARG A 249 -7.74 10.34 -10.75
CA ARG A 249 -7.82 9.37 -9.67
C ARG A 249 -8.69 9.86 -8.51
N TRP A 250 -8.55 11.12 -8.09
CA TRP A 250 -9.42 11.68 -7.04
C TRP A 250 -10.88 11.77 -7.48
N ALA A 251 -11.12 12.22 -8.72
CA ALA A 251 -12.46 12.39 -9.25
C ALA A 251 -13.22 11.05 -9.39
N GLU A 252 -12.52 10.01 -9.85
CA GLU A 252 -13.13 8.70 -10.12
C GLU A 252 -13.11 7.76 -8.91
N LEU A 253 -12.04 7.77 -8.10
CA LEU A 253 -11.88 6.85 -6.97
C LEU A 253 -12.40 7.40 -5.63
N SER A 254 -13.30 8.39 -5.67
CA SER A 254 -14.03 8.89 -4.48
C SER A 254 -15.50 8.49 -4.55
N CYS A 255 -15.76 7.18 -4.62
CA CYS A 255 -17.11 6.58 -4.67
C CYS A 255 -17.97 7.05 -5.86
N ARG A 256 -17.38 7.22 -7.05
CA ARG A 256 -18.12 7.72 -8.23
C ARG A 256 -18.97 6.61 -8.88
N PRO A 257 -20.31 6.76 -8.98
CA PRO A 257 -21.18 5.75 -9.60
C PRO A 257 -20.79 5.35 -11.03
N GLU A 258 -20.45 6.32 -11.87
CA GLU A 258 -20.10 6.15 -13.28
C GLU A 258 -18.81 5.35 -13.44
N TYR A 259 -17.88 5.49 -12.49
CA TYR A 259 -16.68 4.67 -12.50
C TYR A 259 -17.02 3.21 -12.18
N VAL A 260 -17.91 2.95 -11.21
CA VAL A 260 -18.38 1.58 -10.91
C VAL A 260 -19.17 0.99 -12.09
N ALA A 261 -20.02 1.79 -12.74
CA ALA A 261 -20.74 1.38 -13.95
C ALA A 261 -19.75 1.05 -15.08
N PHE A 262 -18.72 1.86 -15.30
CA PHE A 262 -17.64 1.54 -16.25
C PHE A 262 -16.98 0.19 -15.91
N LEU A 263 -16.68 -0.08 -14.64
CA LEU A 263 -16.09 -1.37 -14.26
C LEU A 263 -17.04 -2.55 -14.53
N ALA A 264 -18.30 -2.44 -14.11
CA ALA A 264 -19.28 -3.52 -14.15
C ALA A 264 -19.86 -3.77 -15.55
N ASP A 265 -20.21 -2.70 -16.26
CA ASP A 265 -21.08 -2.74 -17.44
C ASP A 265 -20.32 -2.51 -18.76
N GLU A 266 -19.08 -2.03 -18.70
CA GLU A 266 -18.24 -1.82 -19.90
C GLU A 266 -16.99 -2.68 -19.86
N LEU A 267 -16.19 -2.55 -18.81
CA LEU A 267 -14.87 -3.18 -18.71
C LEU A 267 -14.97 -4.70 -18.61
N LEU A 268 -15.75 -5.22 -17.67
CA LEU A 268 -15.89 -6.67 -17.50
C LEU A 268 -16.55 -7.36 -18.70
N PRO A 269 -17.62 -6.81 -19.32
CA PRO A 269 -18.15 -7.34 -20.58
C PRO A 269 -17.14 -7.32 -21.72
N TRP A 270 -16.29 -6.28 -21.82
CA TRP A 270 -15.21 -6.23 -22.81
C TRP A 270 -14.17 -7.34 -22.60
N VAL A 271 -13.86 -7.70 -21.35
CA VAL A 271 -12.96 -8.83 -21.03
C VAL A 271 -13.65 -10.18 -21.26
N ALA A 272 -14.94 -10.30 -20.97
CA ALA A 272 -15.70 -11.54 -21.20
C ALA A 272 -15.76 -11.95 -22.68
N GLY A 273 -15.61 -10.99 -23.60
CA GLY A 273 -15.42 -11.27 -25.04
C GLY A 273 -14.05 -11.84 -25.42
N ARG A 274 -13.11 -11.99 -24.46
CA ARG A 274 -11.73 -12.45 -24.65
C ARG A 274 -11.37 -13.65 -23.80
N LEU A 275 -11.83 -13.66 -22.55
CA LEU A 275 -11.59 -14.72 -21.57
C LEU A 275 -12.92 -15.23 -21.00
N PRO A 276 -13.03 -16.51 -20.64
CA PRO A 276 -14.25 -17.07 -20.07
C PRO A 276 -14.40 -16.64 -18.60
N LEU A 277 -14.83 -15.40 -18.37
CA LEU A 277 -15.02 -14.86 -17.03
C LEU A 277 -16.25 -15.47 -16.35
N THR A 278 -16.20 -15.59 -15.03
CA THR A 278 -17.39 -15.91 -14.24
C THR A 278 -18.32 -14.70 -14.08
N ASP A 279 -19.62 -14.99 -14.07
CA ASP A 279 -20.67 -14.04 -13.68
C ASP A 279 -21.03 -14.16 -12.20
N ASP A 280 -20.50 -15.15 -11.48
CA ASP A 280 -20.72 -15.33 -10.04
C ASP A 280 -20.03 -14.20 -9.24
N PRO A 281 -20.79 -13.35 -8.51
CA PRO A 281 -20.21 -12.29 -7.71
C PRO A 281 -19.29 -12.83 -6.60
N ALA A 282 -19.59 -14.01 -6.05
CA ALA A 282 -18.78 -14.62 -5.00
C ALA A 282 -17.37 -14.99 -5.48
N ARG A 283 -17.14 -15.05 -6.80
CA ARG A 283 -15.84 -15.30 -7.44
C ARG A 283 -15.28 -14.07 -8.16
N THR A 284 -15.87 -12.90 -7.94
CA THR A 284 -15.41 -11.62 -8.48
C THR A 284 -14.93 -10.72 -7.35
N VAL A 285 -13.66 -10.35 -7.41
CA VAL A 285 -12.98 -9.49 -6.43
C VAL A 285 -12.74 -8.14 -7.06
N VAL A 286 -13.16 -7.07 -6.39
CA VAL A 286 -12.65 -5.71 -6.63
C VAL A 286 -11.68 -5.35 -5.52
N ALA A 287 -10.49 -4.89 -5.90
CA ALA A 287 -9.38 -4.64 -4.99
C ALA A 287 -8.75 -3.27 -5.22
N GLY A 288 -8.31 -2.63 -4.14
CA GLY A 288 -7.62 -1.35 -4.26
C GLY A 288 -7.03 -0.85 -2.95
N GLN A 289 -6.20 0.20 -3.07
CA GLN A 289 -5.46 0.80 -1.98
C GLN A 289 -5.88 2.26 -1.79
N SER A 290 -5.96 2.75 -0.55
CA SER A 290 -6.31 4.15 -0.30
C SER A 290 -7.68 4.52 -0.90
N LEU A 291 -7.76 5.50 -1.81
CA LEU A 291 -8.97 5.77 -2.61
C LEU A 291 -9.46 4.55 -3.39
N GLY A 292 -8.56 3.75 -3.97
CA GLY A 292 -8.96 2.48 -4.60
C GLY A 292 -9.60 1.51 -3.62
N GLY A 293 -9.17 1.50 -2.36
CA GLY A 293 -9.77 0.67 -1.31
C GLY A 293 -11.18 1.17 -0.93
N LEU A 294 -11.35 2.48 -0.85
CA LEU A 294 -12.67 3.12 -0.67
C LEU A 294 -13.61 2.76 -1.83
N THR A 295 -13.15 2.90 -3.08
CA THR A 295 -13.93 2.56 -4.27
C THR A 295 -14.22 1.07 -4.40
N ALA A 296 -13.29 0.19 -3.98
CA ALA A 296 -13.54 -1.25 -3.97
C ALA A 296 -14.71 -1.62 -3.03
N ALA A 297 -14.73 -1.04 -1.82
CA ALA A 297 -15.86 -1.22 -0.91
C ALA A 297 -17.16 -0.61 -1.48
N TYR A 298 -17.08 0.58 -2.07
CA TYR A 298 -18.23 1.22 -2.72
C TYR A 298 -18.79 0.39 -3.87
N ALA A 299 -17.93 -0.15 -4.74
CA ALA A 299 -18.33 -1.01 -5.86
C ALA A 299 -19.06 -2.28 -5.39
N ALA A 300 -18.61 -2.91 -4.30
CA ALA A 300 -19.31 -4.04 -3.70
C ALA A 300 -20.69 -3.65 -3.14
N VAL A 301 -20.83 -2.46 -2.57
CA VAL A 301 -22.12 -1.96 -2.05
C VAL A 301 -23.07 -1.53 -3.17
N ALA A 302 -22.56 -0.86 -4.20
CA ALA A 302 -23.34 -0.30 -5.31
C ALA A 302 -23.69 -1.34 -6.38
N ALA A 303 -22.81 -2.31 -6.63
CA ALA A 303 -23.00 -3.38 -7.61
C ALA A 303 -22.72 -4.78 -7.00
N PRO A 304 -23.42 -5.19 -5.93
CA PRO A 304 -23.21 -6.48 -5.26
C PRO A 304 -23.56 -7.69 -6.16
N HIS A 305 -24.34 -7.45 -7.22
CA HIS A 305 -24.67 -8.42 -8.26
C HIS A 305 -23.50 -8.70 -9.22
N ARG A 306 -22.40 -7.93 -9.13
CA ARG A 306 -21.18 -8.15 -9.91
C ARG A 306 -19.96 -8.34 -9.02
N PHE A 307 -19.83 -7.55 -7.96
CA PHE A 307 -18.70 -7.59 -7.04
C PHE A 307 -19.12 -8.16 -5.68
N GLY A 308 -18.96 -9.48 -5.50
CA GLY A 308 -19.26 -10.14 -4.22
C GLY A 308 -18.12 -10.05 -3.21
N ASN A 309 -16.95 -9.55 -3.59
CA ASN A 309 -15.81 -9.43 -2.69
C ASN A 309 -15.08 -8.10 -2.87
N ALA A 310 -14.87 -7.38 -1.77
CA ALA A 310 -14.05 -6.19 -1.70
C ALA A 310 -12.76 -6.48 -0.92
N LEU A 311 -11.61 -6.37 -1.59
CA LEU A 311 -10.29 -6.43 -0.97
C LEU A 311 -9.73 -5.02 -0.80
N VAL A 312 -9.75 -4.54 0.44
CA VAL A 312 -9.52 -3.14 0.77
C VAL A 312 -8.23 -3.00 1.57
N GLN A 313 -7.27 -2.29 0.99
CA GLN A 313 -5.98 -2.04 1.63
C GLN A 313 -5.87 -0.56 1.99
N SER A 314 -5.77 -0.25 3.28
CA SER A 314 -5.60 1.11 3.77
C SER A 314 -6.65 2.08 3.21
N GLY A 315 -7.91 1.62 3.08
CA GLY A 315 -8.99 2.34 2.42
C GLY A 315 -9.25 3.71 3.05
N SER A 316 -9.49 4.73 2.22
CA SER A 316 -9.70 6.11 2.65
C SER A 316 -11.07 6.38 3.27
N PHE A 317 -11.49 5.56 4.24
CA PHE A 317 -12.82 5.67 4.88
C PHE A 317 -13.02 6.92 5.71
N TRP A 318 -11.97 7.69 6.01
CA TRP A 318 -12.13 9.04 6.54
C TRP A 318 -12.85 9.98 5.57
N TRP A 319 -12.89 9.66 4.28
CA TRP A 319 -13.47 10.50 3.24
C TRP A 319 -14.99 10.67 3.39
N PRO A 320 -15.54 11.84 3.05
CA PRO A 320 -14.84 13.10 2.73
C PRO A 320 -14.34 13.84 3.99
N VAL A 321 -13.39 14.77 3.84
CA VAL A 321 -13.09 15.71 4.92
C VAL A 321 -14.25 16.72 5.04
N GLY A 322 -14.99 16.70 6.15
CA GLY A 322 -16.08 17.65 6.39
C GLY A 322 -17.26 17.07 7.17
N PRO A 323 -18.44 17.68 7.11
CA PRO A 323 -19.63 17.23 7.86
C PRO A 323 -20.03 15.79 7.51
N ASP A 324 -19.78 15.37 6.27
CA ASP A 324 -20.12 14.05 5.77
C ASP A 324 -19.02 13.00 5.98
N SER A 325 -18.00 13.28 6.80
CA SER A 325 -16.89 12.34 7.08
C SER A 325 -17.37 10.92 7.33
N GLU A 326 -16.64 9.94 6.79
CA GLU A 326 -16.98 8.52 6.84
C GLU A 326 -18.32 8.19 6.18
N TRP A 327 -18.62 8.89 5.09
CA TRP A 327 -19.88 8.77 4.37
C TRP A 327 -20.19 7.31 4.00
N LEU A 328 -19.22 6.59 3.42
CA LEU A 328 -19.45 5.21 2.98
C LEU A 328 -19.74 4.27 4.17
N THR A 329 -19.08 4.49 5.32
CA THR A 329 -19.35 3.72 6.54
C THR A 329 -20.79 3.94 7.01
N LYS A 330 -21.28 5.19 6.97
CA LYS A 330 -22.68 5.52 7.30
C LYS A 330 -23.68 4.89 6.33
N VAL A 331 -23.36 4.84 5.04
CA VAL A 331 -24.17 4.15 4.02
C VAL A 331 -24.26 2.65 4.32
N ILE A 332 -23.14 2.02 4.63
CA ILE A 332 -23.09 0.59 4.99
C ILE A 332 -23.91 0.32 6.26
N ALA A 333 -23.81 1.18 7.29
CA ALA A 333 -24.56 1.05 8.54
C ALA A 333 -26.07 1.14 8.35
N ALA A 334 -26.54 1.95 7.39
CA ALA A 334 -27.96 2.16 7.11
C ALA A 334 -28.55 1.12 6.14
N ALA A 335 -27.70 0.36 5.46
CA ALA A 335 -28.11 -0.63 4.46
C ALA A 335 -28.43 -2.00 5.10
N PRO A 336 -29.35 -2.79 4.52
CA PRO A 336 -29.46 -4.21 4.87
C PRO A 336 -28.18 -4.95 4.46
N ARG A 337 -27.82 -6.01 5.19
CA ARG A 337 -26.67 -6.86 4.84
C ARG A 337 -26.77 -7.36 3.39
N LEU A 338 -25.75 -7.04 2.61
CA LEU A 338 -25.60 -7.47 1.21
C LEU A 338 -24.84 -8.80 1.13
N PRO A 339 -24.97 -9.57 0.04
CA PRO A 339 -24.22 -10.81 -0.16
C PRO A 339 -22.78 -10.53 -0.62
N VAL A 340 -22.04 -9.73 0.15
CA VAL A 340 -20.67 -9.33 -0.15
C VAL A 340 -19.74 -9.59 1.02
N ARG A 341 -18.48 -9.90 0.73
CA ARG A 341 -17.42 -10.12 1.73
C ARG A 341 -16.41 -8.98 1.67
N PHE A 342 -16.08 -8.41 2.83
CA PHE A 342 -15.05 -7.38 2.96
C PHE A 342 -13.79 -7.97 3.59
N ARG A 343 -12.63 -7.71 2.98
CA ARG A 343 -11.31 -8.02 3.54
C ARG A 343 -10.54 -6.73 3.69
N LEU A 344 -10.22 -6.39 4.93
CA LEU A 344 -9.70 -5.08 5.29
C LEU A 344 -8.29 -5.25 5.88
N SER A 345 -7.29 -4.59 5.30
CA SER A 345 -5.92 -4.56 5.84
C SER A 345 -5.42 -3.13 6.00
N PHE A 346 -4.92 -2.75 7.16
CA PHE A 346 -4.44 -1.38 7.44
C PHE A 346 -3.08 -1.39 8.15
N GLY A 347 -2.22 -0.40 7.86
CA GLY A 347 -0.96 -0.24 8.57
C GLY A 347 -1.17 0.33 9.97
N GLU A 348 -0.51 -0.26 10.97
CA GLU A 348 -0.51 0.20 12.37
C GLU A 348 -0.05 1.67 12.49
N GLN A 349 0.80 2.14 11.57
CA GLN A 349 1.30 3.51 11.58
C GLN A 349 0.36 4.53 10.92
N GLU A 350 -0.77 4.12 10.36
CA GLU A 350 -1.65 5.02 9.61
C GLU A 350 -2.60 5.85 10.50
N TRP A 351 -2.06 6.69 11.38
CA TRP A 351 -2.84 7.42 12.41
C TRP A 351 -4.03 8.23 11.88
N VAL A 352 -4.00 8.64 10.60
CA VAL A 352 -5.11 9.33 9.92
C VAL A 352 -6.22 8.38 9.50
N ALA A 353 -5.88 7.22 8.94
CA ALA A 353 -6.85 6.29 8.37
C ALA A 353 -7.38 5.29 9.39
N LEU A 354 -6.53 4.88 10.35
CA LEU A 354 -6.79 3.79 11.27
C LEU A 354 -8.04 4.01 12.16
N PRO A 355 -8.33 5.22 12.68
CA PRO A 355 -9.56 5.45 13.44
C PRO A 355 -10.83 5.17 12.62
N ALA A 356 -10.90 5.64 11.37
CA ALA A 356 -12.05 5.39 10.49
C ALA A 356 -12.13 3.92 10.07
N ALA A 357 -10.99 3.27 9.85
CA ALA A 357 -10.90 1.85 9.54
C ALA A 357 -11.46 0.96 10.68
N ARG A 358 -11.10 1.27 11.93
CA ARG A 358 -11.61 0.55 13.10
C ARG A 358 -13.12 0.75 13.29
N ARG A 359 -13.63 1.96 13.06
CA ARG A 359 -15.08 2.21 13.04
C ARG A 359 -15.80 1.43 11.95
N LEU A 360 -15.25 1.36 10.75
CA LEU A 360 -15.79 0.52 9.68
C LEU A 360 -15.84 -0.95 10.09
N ARG A 361 -14.75 -1.50 10.66
CA ARG A 361 -14.74 -2.87 11.18
C ARG A 361 -15.88 -3.11 12.15
N ASP A 362 -16.06 -2.21 13.12
CA ASP A 362 -17.12 -2.33 14.12
C ASP A 362 -18.51 -2.24 13.49
N THR A 363 -18.71 -1.31 12.55
CA THR A 363 -19.94 -1.18 11.75
C THR A 363 -20.26 -2.44 10.94
N LEU A 364 -19.25 -3.05 10.30
CA LEU A 364 -19.45 -4.30 9.53
C LEU A 364 -19.90 -5.44 10.45
N MET A 365 -19.31 -5.55 11.63
CA MET A 365 -19.69 -6.55 12.63
C MET A 365 -21.13 -6.34 13.12
N GLU A 366 -21.51 -5.09 13.45
CA GLU A 366 -22.86 -4.72 13.88
C GLU A 366 -23.91 -4.94 12.77
N ALA A 367 -23.54 -4.71 11.51
CA ALA A 367 -24.38 -4.94 10.34
C ALA A 367 -24.44 -6.43 9.89
N GLY A 368 -23.80 -7.34 10.64
CA GLY A 368 -23.88 -8.79 10.40
C GLY A 368 -22.90 -9.36 9.38
N TYR A 369 -21.88 -8.62 8.95
CA TYR A 369 -20.81 -9.12 8.07
C TYR A 369 -19.76 -9.92 8.85
N HIS A 370 -20.18 -10.97 9.57
CA HIS A 370 -19.31 -11.85 10.37
C HIS A 370 -18.31 -12.65 9.54
N ASP A 371 -18.55 -12.72 8.23
CA ASP A 371 -17.67 -13.30 7.24
C ASP A 371 -16.64 -12.30 6.70
N SER A 372 -16.61 -11.04 7.16
CA SER A 372 -15.53 -10.09 6.85
C SER A 372 -14.27 -10.34 7.69
N SER A 373 -13.11 -9.87 7.21
CA SER A 373 -11.87 -9.87 8.00
C SER A 373 -11.27 -8.48 8.09
N TYR A 374 -10.60 -8.24 9.21
CA TYR A 374 -9.87 -7.01 9.49
C TYR A 374 -8.52 -7.37 10.08
N ARG A 375 -7.45 -6.81 9.51
CA ARG A 375 -6.08 -6.99 9.97
C ARG A 375 -5.35 -5.66 10.03
N GLU A 376 -4.55 -5.50 11.08
CA GLU A 376 -3.52 -4.48 11.16
C GLU A 376 -2.15 -5.13 10.90
N PHE A 377 -1.30 -4.49 10.09
CA PHE A 377 0.06 -4.94 9.82
C PHE A 377 1.06 -3.90 10.29
N ASN A 378 2.25 -4.34 10.71
CA ASN A 378 3.30 -3.45 11.18
C ASN A 378 3.99 -2.73 10.00
N GLY A 379 3.34 -1.68 9.52
CA GLY A 379 3.74 -0.87 8.39
C GLY A 379 2.84 0.36 8.25
N GLY A 380 3.09 1.13 7.19
CA GLY A 380 2.37 2.36 6.88
C GLY A 380 1.49 2.26 5.63
N HIS A 381 1.23 3.43 5.05
CA HIS A 381 0.44 3.61 3.83
C HIS A 381 1.36 3.43 2.61
N ASP A 382 1.68 2.17 2.31
CA ASP A 382 2.85 1.82 1.51
C ASP A 382 2.63 0.60 0.60
N TYR A 383 2.96 0.75 -0.69
CA TYR A 383 2.94 -0.33 -1.66
C TYR A 383 3.87 -1.49 -1.32
N LEU A 384 4.98 -1.22 -0.63
CA LEU A 384 5.81 -2.28 -0.08
C LEU A 384 4.99 -3.24 0.79
N CYS A 385 4.12 -2.68 1.63
CA CYS A 385 3.28 -3.45 2.55
C CYS A 385 2.09 -4.08 1.83
N TRP A 386 1.39 -3.31 1.00
CA TRP A 386 0.21 -3.77 0.28
C TRP A 386 0.48 -4.96 -0.64
N ARG A 387 1.72 -5.18 -1.09
CA ARG A 387 2.11 -6.37 -1.85
C ARG A 387 1.82 -7.70 -1.15
N THR A 388 2.09 -7.84 0.15
CA THR A 388 1.77 -9.10 0.84
C THR A 388 0.31 -9.15 1.24
N GLU A 389 -0.26 -8.02 1.65
CA GLU A 389 -1.68 -7.97 2.02
C GLU A 389 -2.58 -8.29 0.80
N LEU A 390 -2.13 -7.96 -0.42
CA LEU A 390 -2.82 -8.35 -1.66
C LEU A 390 -2.77 -9.88 -1.85
N ALA A 391 -1.59 -10.48 -1.65
CA ALA A 391 -1.43 -11.93 -1.76
C ALA A 391 -2.32 -12.67 -0.75
N ASP A 392 -2.24 -12.29 0.53
CA ASP A 392 -2.99 -12.91 1.62
C ASP A 392 -4.50 -12.73 1.43
N GLY A 393 -4.95 -11.52 1.04
CA GLY A 393 -6.36 -11.24 0.79
C GLY A 393 -6.94 -11.98 -0.42
N LEU A 394 -6.16 -12.19 -1.48
CA LEU A 394 -6.57 -13.01 -2.62
C LEU A 394 -6.72 -14.48 -2.22
N VAL A 395 -5.79 -15.01 -1.43
CA VAL A 395 -5.87 -16.38 -0.90
C VAL A 395 -7.07 -16.54 0.02
N GLU A 396 -7.38 -15.56 0.87
CA GLU A 396 -8.55 -15.64 1.75
C GLU A 396 -9.88 -15.62 0.97
N LEU A 397 -9.95 -14.88 -0.15
CA LEU A 397 -11.18 -14.72 -0.92
C LEU A 397 -11.41 -15.81 -1.97
N LEU A 398 -10.34 -16.26 -2.63
CA LEU A 398 -10.38 -17.16 -3.78
C LEU A 398 -9.69 -18.49 -3.53
N GLY A 399 -8.95 -18.64 -2.42
CA GLY A 399 -8.32 -19.89 -2.03
C GLY A 399 -9.34 -21.01 -1.81
N ARG A 400 -8.84 -22.24 -1.90
CA ARG A 400 -9.65 -23.46 -1.77
C ARG A 400 -9.80 -23.93 -0.35
#